data_AF-A0A497R207-F1
#
_entry.id   AF-A0A497R207-F1
#
_cell.length_a   1.000
_cell.length_b   1.000
_cell.length_c   1.000
_cell.angle_alpha   90.00
_cell.angle_beta   90.00
_cell.angle_gamma   90.00
#
_symmetry.space_group_name_H-M   'P 1'
#
loop_
_entity.id
_entity.type
_entity.pdbx_description
1 polymer ?
#
loop_
_entity_poly.entity_id
_entity_poly.type
_entity_poly.pdbx_seq_one_letter_code
_entity_poly.pdbx_strand_id
1 'polypeptide(L)' 'MKPRSWMIVILAIGSIALVIGIILGMHEKINELFHISPTLIEAFEKFIEQYIKGIPIPPPVS' A
#
# COMPACT_ATOMS: atom_id res chain seq x y z
N MET A 1 4.21 -5.08 -36.09
CA MET A 1 4.15 -3.87 -35.25
C MET A 1 5.28 -2.93 -35.66
N LYS A 2 5.03 -1.61 -35.76
CA LYS A 2 6.02 -0.62 -36.22
C LYS A 2 7.18 -0.50 -35.21
N PRO A 3 8.44 -0.23 -35.64
CA PRO A 3 9.61 -0.17 -34.75
C PRO A 3 9.44 0.76 -33.54
N ARG A 4 8.69 1.86 -33.71
CA ARG A 4 8.35 2.79 -32.61
C ARG A 4 7.50 2.17 -31.50
N SER A 5 6.60 1.22 -31.80
CA SER A 5 5.82 0.52 -30.77
C SER A 5 6.68 -0.38 -29.89
N TRP A 6 7.73 -0.98 -30.45
CA TRP A 6 8.63 -1.84 -29.68
C TRP A 6 9.44 -1.06 -28.64
N MET A 7 9.88 0.14 -29.00
CA MET A 7 10.58 1.04 -28.07
C MET A 7 9.69 1.43 -26.88
N ILE A 8 8.39 1.69 -27.13
CA ILE A 8 7.42 2.01 -26.07
C ILE A 8 7.21 0.82 -25.14
N VAL A 9 7.11 -0.40 -25.68
CA VAL A 9 6.92 -1.62 -24.87
C VAL A 9 8.13 -1.87 -23.98
N ILE A 10 9.35 -1.72 -24.50
CA ILE A 10 10.59 -1.91 -23.71
C ILE A 10 10.70 -0.84 -22.61
N LEU A 11 10.38 0.41 -22.92
CA LEU A 11 10.37 1.50 -21.94
C LEU A 11 9.31 1.27 -20.84
N ALA A 12 8.13 0.77 -21.21
CA ALA A 12 7.08 0.45 -20.25
C ALA A 12 7.50 -0.70 -19.32
N ILE A 13 8.04 -1.79 -19.87
CA ILE A 13 8.51 -2.94 -19.08
C ILE A 13 9.67 -2.52 -18.15
N GLY A 14 10.63 -1.74 -18.66
CA GLY A 14 11.75 -1.24 -17.86
C GLY A 14 11.30 -0.35 -16.71
N SER A 15 10.31 0.52 -16.95
CA SER A 15 9.75 1.40 -15.91
C SER A 15 9.02 0.61 -14.81
N ILE A 16 8.25 -0.41 -15.19
CA ILE A 16 7.55 -1.30 -14.24
C ILE A 16 8.56 -2.08 -13.40
N ALA A 17 9.60 -2.64 -14.02
CA ALA A 17 10.65 -3.39 -13.31
C ALA A 17 11.42 -2.50 -12.31
N LEU A 18 11.70 -1.24 -12.67
CA LEU A 18 12.34 -0.28 -11.78
C LEU A 18 11.47 0.03 -10.55
N VAL A 19 10.17 0.28 -10.76
CA VAL A 19 9.22 0.55 -9.66
C VAL A 19 9.12 -0.66 -8.72
N ILE A 20 9.01 -1.87 -9.26
CA ILE A 20 8.96 -3.10 -8.45
C ILE A 20 10.27 -3.28 -7.67
N GLY A 21 11.43 -3.06 -8.30
CA GLY A 21 12.74 -3.13 -7.63
C GLY A 21 12.88 -2.13 -6.49
N ILE A 22 12.38 -0.91 -6.65
CA ILE A 22 12.35 0.09 -5.59
C ILE A 22 11.41 -0.34 -4.46
N ILE A 23 10.21 -0.84 -4.77
CA ILE A 23 9.26 -1.31 -3.76
C ILE A 23 9.83 -2.48 -2.96
N LEU A 24 10.48 -3.44 -3.63
CA LEU A 24 11.11 -4.61 -2.98
C LEU A 24 12.37 -4.21 -2.19
N GLY A 25 13.22 -3.33 -2.71
CA GLY A 25 14.40 -2.84 -1.98
C GLY A 25 14.04 -1.93 -0.80
N MET A 26 12.94 -1.18 -0.94
CA MET A 26 12.33 -0.47 0.18
C MET A 26 11.53 -1.41 1.07
N HIS A 27 11.16 -2.62 0.65
CA HIS A 27 10.42 -3.55 1.51
C HIS A 27 11.24 -3.96 2.73
N GLU A 28 12.57 -4.10 2.67
CA GLU A 28 13.37 -4.31 3.89
C GLU A 28 13.37 -3.09 4.82
N LYS A 29 13.51 -1.88 4.26
CA LYS A 29 13.46 -0.63 5.04
C LYS A 29 12.06 -0.28 5.54
N ILE A 30 11.02 -0.64 4.79
CA ILE A 30 9.61 -0.56 5.16
C ILE A 30 9.37 -1.63 6.19
N ASN A 31 9.85 -2.86 6.06
CA ASN A 31 9.68 -3.87 7.09
C ASN A 31 10.40 -3.45 8.39
N GLU A 32 11.58 -2.81 8.33
CA GLU A 32 12.23 -2.13 9.47
C GLU A 32 11.47 -0.90 9.98
N LEU A 33 10.95 -0.02 9.11
CA LEU A 33 10.08 1.08 9.51
C LEU A 33 8.76 0.57 10.10
N PHE A 34 8.28 -0.57 9.62
CA PHE A 34 7.08 -1.32 9.97
C PHE A 34 7.38 -2.48 10.95
N HIS A 35 8.53 -2.42 11.64
CA HIS A 35 8.58 -2.73 13.08
C HIS A 35 7.76 -1.72 13.90
N ILE A 36 6.96 -0.86 13.24
CA ILE A 36 5.65 -0.45 13.71
C ILE A 36 5.00 -1.63 14.44
N SER A 37 5.09 -1.48 15.76
CA SER A 37 4.59 -2.35 16.80
C SER A 37 3.38 -3.18 16.35
N PRO A 38 3.28 -4.48 16.70
CA PRO A 38 2.06 -5.28 16.51
C PRO A 38 0.79 -4.52 16.96
N THR A 39 0.94 -3.57 17.87
CA THR A 39 -0.06 -2.58 18.31
C THR A 39 -0.70 -1.74 17.19
N LEU A 40 0.01 -1.34 16.12
CA LEU A 40 -0.59 -0.54 15.04
C LEU A 40 -1.41 -1.41 14.08
N ILE A 41 -0.94 -2.64 13.83
CA ILE A 41 -1.69 -3.63 13.05
C ILE A 41 -2.97 -3.98 13.81
N GLU A 42 -2.88 -4.22 15.11
CA GLU A 42 -4.03 -4.47 15.98
C GLU A 42 -4.99 -3.26 16.05
N ALA A 43 -4.46 -2.03 16.11
CA ALA A 43 -5.26 -0.80 16.07
C ALA A 43 -5.97 -0.61 14.72
N PHE A 44 -5.29 -0.94 13.62
CA PHE A 44 -5.87 -0.89 12.29
C PHE A 44 -6.93 -1.96 12.09
N GLU A 45 -6.71 -3.18 12.59
CA GLU A 45 -7.68 -4.27 12.56
C GLU A 45 -8.95 -3.90 13.36
N LYS A 46 -8.79 -3.32 14.57
CA LYS A 46 -9.91 -2.80 15.36
C LYS A 46 -10.64 -1.65 14.65
N PHE A 47 -9.92 -0.76 13.97
CA PHE A 47 -10.52 0.32 13.19
C PHE A 47 -11.35 -0.21 12.02
N ILE A 48 -10.82 -1.18 11.26
CA ILE A 48 -11.53 -1.83 10.16
C ILE A 48 -12.76 -2.59 10.69
N GLU A 49 -12.64 -3.28 11.83
CA GLU A 49 -13.76 -3.97 12.46
C GLU A 49 -14.87 -2.99 12.90
N GLN A 50 -14.51 -1.85 13.50
CA GLN A 50 -15.46 -0.79 13.86
C GLN A 50 -16.11 -0.14 12.62
N TYR A 51 -15.35 0.02 11.55
CA TYR A 51 -15.84 0.56 10.29
C TYR A 51 -16.85 -0.39 9.63
N ILE A 52 -16.56 -1.70 9.59
CA ILE A 52 -17.45 -2.72 9.01
C ILE A 52 -18.71 -2.92 9.86
N LYS A 53 -18.58 -2.94 11.19
CA LYS A 53 -19.72 -3.10 12.10
C LYS A 53 -20.59 -1.85 12.22
N GLY A 54 -20.15 -0.73 11.63
CA GLY A 54 -20.78 0.58 11.76
C GLY A 54 -20.43 1.19 13.11
N ILE A 55 -19.80 2.36 13.09
CA ILE A 55 -19.54 3.12 14.31
C ILE A 55 -20.91 3.51 14.88
N PRO A 56 -21.28 3.10 16.11
CA PRO A 56 -22.45 3.66 16.76
C PRO A 56 -22.19 5.16 16.91
N ILE A 57 -22.85 5.96 16.08
CA ILE A 57 -22.80 7.41 16.19
C ILE A 57 -23.36 7.72 17.58
N PRO A 58 -22.55 8.24 18.52
CA PRO A 58 -23.08 8.62 19.82
C PRO A 58 -24.19 9.62 19.56
N PRO A 59 -25.36 9.49 20.22
CA PRO A 59 -26.44 10.44 20.03
C PRO A 59 -25.90 11.86 20.26
N PRO A 60 -26.26 12.83 19.41
CA PRO A 60 -25.73 14.18 19.51
C PRO A 60 -25.98 14.70 20.93
N VAL A 61 -24.93 15.22 21.56
CA VAL A 61 -25.00 15.82 22.88
C VAL A 61 -25.91 17.05 22.77
N SER A 62 -27.11 16.96 23.33
CA SER A 62 -28.07 18.04 23.50
C SER A 62 -27.70 18.98 24.63
#